data_AF-A0A5E4CTX4-F1
#
_entry.id   AF-A0A5E4CTX4-F1
#
_cell.length_a   1.000
_cell.length_b   1.000
_cell.length_c   1.000
_cell.angle_alpha   90.00
_cell.angle_beta   90.00
_cell.angle_gamma   90.00
#
_symmetry.space_group_name_H-M   'P 1'
#
loop_
_entity.id
_entity.type
_entity.pdbx_description
1 polymer ?
#
loop_
_entity_poly.entity_id
_entity_poly.type
_entity_poly.pdbx_seq_one_letter_code
_entity_poly.pdbx_strand_id
1 'polypeptide(L)'
;QLDYNQISCIEDGAFRALRDLEVLTLNNNNITRLSVASFNHMPKLRTFRLHSNNLYCDCHLAWLSDWLRQRPRVGLYTQCMGPSHLRGHNVAEVQKREFVCSGHQSFMAPSCSVLHCPAACTCSNNIVDCRGKGLTEIPTNLPETITEIRLEQNSIKVIPPGAFSPYKKLRR
;
A
#
# COMPACT_ATOMS: atom_id res chain seq x y z
N GLN A 1 -14.02 9.66 -2.11
CA GLN A 1 -13.82 10.41 -0.86
C GLN A 1 -13.86 9.40 0.28
N LEU A 2 -12.90 9.43 1.19
CA LEU A 2 -12.68 8.43 2.27
C LEU A 2 -12.26 9.12 3.59
N ASP A 3 -12.61 10.40 3.76
CA ASP A 3 -12.29 11.16 4.98
C ASP A 3 -13.03 10.60 6.22
N TYR A 4 -12.51 10.85 7.42
CA TYR A 4 -13.14 10.49 8.71
C TYR A 4 -13.45 9.00 8.86
N ASN A 5 -12.51 8.16 8.43
CA ASN A 5 -12.57 6.72 8.60
C ASN A 5 -11.43 6.25 9.53
N GLN A 6 -11.27 4.94 9.68
CA GLN A 6 -10.22 4.33 10.49
C GLN A 6 -9.16 3.65 9.62
N ILE A 7 -8.97 4.12 8.38
CA ILE A 7 -8.05 3.51 7.42
C ILE A 7 -6.64 3.67 7.98
N SER A 8 -5.98 2.55 8.28
CA SER A 8 -4.61 2.54 8.79
C SER A 8 -3.56 2.29 7.70
N CYS A 9 -4.00 1.84 6.53
CA CYS A 9 -3.15 1.43 5.43
C CYS A 9 -3.89 1.48 4.09
N ILE A 10 -3.16 1.45 2.96
CA ILE A 10 -3.72 1.32 1.62
C ILE A 10 -2.91 0.26 0.86
N GLU A 11 -3.60 -0.70 0.24
CA GLU A 11 -2.95 -1.77 -0.52
C GLU A 11 -2.35 -1.27 -1.84
N ASP A 12 -1.29 -1.94 -2.29
CA ASP A 12 -0.68 -1.68 -3.59
C ASP A 12 -1.70 -1.88 -4.71
N GLY A 13 -1.85 -0.87 -5.56
CA GLY A 13 -2.80 -0.92 -6.66
C GLY A 13 -4.29 -0.83 -6.26
N ALA A 14 -4.63 -0.52 -5.00
CA ALA A 14 -6.02 -0.29 -4.56
C ALA A 14 -6.78 0.70 -5.47
N PHE A 15 -6.07 1.66 -6.06
CA PHE A 15 -6.63 2.66 -6.98
C PHE A 15 -6.29 2.45 -8.46
N ARG A 16 -5.65 1.32 -8.82
CA ARG A 16 -5.14 1.07 -10.19
C ARG A 16 -6.23 1.08 -11.26
N ALA A 17 -7.44 0.62 -10.93
CA ALA A 17 -8.58 0.63 -11.83
C ALA A 17 -9.20 2.02 -12.03
N LEU A 18 -8.95 2.96 -11.10
CA LEU A 18 -9.58 4.29 -11.06
C LEU A 18 -8.79 5.32 -11.90
N ARG A 19 -8.61 5.04 -13.20
CA ARG A 19 -7.78 5.87 -14.10
C ARG A 19 -8.30 7.30 -14.28
N ASP A 20 -9.60 7.48 -14.13
CA ASP A 20 -10.28 8.78 -14.23
C ASP A 20 -10.43 9.50 -12.89
N LEU A 21 -9.82 8.99 -11.81
CA LEU A 21 -9.96 9.59 -10.48
C LEU A 21 -9.29 10.97 -10.43
N GLU A 22 -10.11 11.98 -10.16
CA GLU A 22 -9.66 13.38 -10.05
C GLU A 22 -9.50 13.86 -8.61
N VAL A 23 -10.29 13.29 -7.69
CA VAL A 23 -10.39 13.71 -6.29
C VAL A 23 -10.27 12.50 -5.38
N LEU A 24 -9.20 12.45 -4.58
CA LEU A 24 -8.99 11.47 -3.52
C LEU A 24 -8.77 12.20 -2.20
N THR A 25 -9.65 11.97 -1.23
CA THR A 25 -9.59 12.58 0.09
C THR A 25 -9.55 11.47 1.14
N LEU A 26 -8.57 11.53 2.03
CA LEU A 26 -8.23 10.52 3.05
C LEU A 26 -7.97 11.18 4.42
N ASN A 27 -8.47 12.40 4.63
CA ASN A 27 -8.23 13.16 5.85
C ASN A 27 -8.82 12.46 7.07
N ASN A 28 -8.25 12.70 8.24
CA ASN A 28 -8.76 12.16 9.51
C ASN A 28 -8.92 10.64 9.45
N ASN A 29 -7.82 9.97 9.09
CA ASN A 29 -7.67 8.52 9.12
C ASN A 29 -6.44 8.17 9.98
N ASN A 30 -6.02 6.91 10.00
CA ASN A 30 -4.90 6.44 10.81
C ASN A 30 -3.69 5.99 9.95
N ILE A 31 -3.54 6.57 8.75
CA ILE A 31 -2.52 6.13 7.79
C ILE A 31 -1.13 6.49 8.30
N THR A 32 -0.25 5.49 8.40
CA THR A 32 1.15 5.69 8.82
C THR A 32 2.12 5.78 7.65
N ARG A 33 1.89 5.01 6.58
CA ARG A 33 2.70 5.02 5.36
C ARG A 33 1.81 4.85 4.15
N LEU A 34 2.31 5.31 3.00
CA LEU A 34 1.71 5.08 1.69
C LEU A 34 2.77 4.48 0.77
N SER A 35 2.39 3.45 0.02
CA SER A 35 3.23 2.88 -1.02
C SER A 35 3.12 3.70 -2.30
N VAL A 36 4.25 3.91 -2.97
CA VAL A 36 4.27 4.53 -4.31
C VAL A 36 3.40 3.74 -5.30
N ALA A 37 3.31 2.42 -5.15
CA ALA A 37 2.55 1.54 -6.04
C ALA A 37 1.02 1.74 -5.90
N SER A 38 0.53 2.19 -4.75
CA SER A 38 -0.87 2.57 -4.57
C SER A 38 -1.24 3.84 -5.36
N PHE A 39 -0.27 4.70 -5.67
CA PHE A 39 -0.49 6.01 -6.31
C PHE A 39 0.02 6.11 -7.75
N ASN A 40 0.74 5.09 -8.22
CA ASN A 40 1.12 4.98 -9.63
C ASN A 40 -0.14 4.78 -10.49
N HIS A 41 -0.25 5.52 -11.60
CA HIS A 41 -1.35 5.45 -12.59
C HIS A 41 -2.64 6.21 -12.27
N MET A 42 -2.56 7.38 -11.61
CA MET A 42 -3.67 8.34 -11.50
C MET A 42 -3.35 9.66 -12.22
N PRO A 43 -3.41 9.71 -13.56
CA PRO A 43 -2.97 10.88 -14.34
C PRO A 43 -3.89 12.10 -14.19
N LYS A 44 -5.17 11.90 -13.88
CA LYS A 44 -6.16 12.99 -13.73
C LYS A 44 -6.27 13.54 -12.31
N LEU A 45 -5.51 13.00 -11.35
CA LEU A 45 -5.63 13.39 -9.95
C LEU A 45 -5.20 14.84 -9.74
N ARG A 46 -6.17 15.69 -9.39
CA ARG A 46 -6.02 17.13 -9.17
C ARG A 46 -6.25 17.55 -7.73
N THR A 47 -6.94 16.72 -6.94
CA THR A 47 -7.18 16.97 -5.52
C THR A 47 -6.79 15.73 -4.73
N PHE A 48 -5.80 15.89 -3.87
CA PHE A 48 -5.40 14.91 -2.89
C PHE A 48 -5.42 15.57 -1.51
N ARG A 49 -6.01 14.92 -0.51
CA ARG A 49 -5.99 15.40 0.88
C ARG A 49 -5.66 14.24 1.80
N LEU A 50 -4.65 14.43 2.66
CA LEU A 50 -4.10 13.39 3.54
C LEU A 50 -3.81 13.95 4.95
N HIS A 51 -4.28 15.15 5.28
CA HIS A 51 -3.99 15.75 6.58
C HIS A 51 -4.67 14.97 7.72
N SER A 52 -4.23 15.21 8.95
CA SER A 52 -4.75 14.50 10.13
C SER A 52 -4.64 12.97 10.00
N ASN A 53 -3.48 12.47 9.56
CA ASN A 53 -3.11 11.06 9.55
C ASN A 53 -1.83 10.87 10.37
N ASN A 54 -1.46 9.64 10.71
CA ASN A 54 -0.30 9.33 11.55
C ASN A 54 1.00 9.10 10.74
N LEU A 55 1.29 9.95 9.75
CA LEU A 55 2.35 9.72 8.78
C LEU A 55 3.74 9.64 9.42
N TYR A 56 4.45 8.54 9.18
CA TYR A 56 5.81 8.32 9.64
C TYR A 56 6.78 8.59 8.48
N CYS A 57 7.46 9.73 8.55
CA CYS A 57 8.36 10.26 7.53
C CYS A 57 9.75 9.62 7.59
N ASP A 58 9.81 8.33 7.28
CA ASP A 58 11.07 7.60 7.10
C ASP A 58 11.40 7.39 5.62
N CYS A 59 12.47 6.64 5.34
CA CYS A 59 12.91 6.36 3.97
C CYS A 59 11.81 5.78 3.05
N HIS A 60 10.79 5.10 3.59
CA HIS A 60 9.70 4.53 2.79
C HIS A 60 8.69 5.58 2.33
N LEU A 61 8.56 6.70 3.06
CA LEU A 61 7.66 7.81 2.72
C LEU A 61 8.36 8.91 1.90
N ALA A 62 9.67 8.80 1.69
CA ALA A 62 10.48 9.81 0.98
C ALA A 62 9.92 10.20 -0.40
N TRP A 63 9.33 9.24 -1.12
CA TRP A 63 8.73 9.48 -2.43
C TRP A 63 7.60 10.51 -2.39
N LEU A 64 6.83 10.55 -1.30
CA LEU A 64 5.65 11.42 -1.16
C LEU A 64 6.07 12.89 -1.10
N SER A 65 7.21 13.18 -0.47
CA SER A 65 7.79 14.53 -0.45
C SER A 65 8.09 15.03 -1.87
N ASP A 66 8.79 14.22 -2.66
CA ASP A 66 9.12 14.56 -4.06
C ASP A 66 7.85 14.72 -4.91
N TRP A 67 6.85 13.86 -4.70
CA TRP A 67 5.58 13.90 -5.42
C TRP A 67 4.74 15.15 -5.09
N LEU A 68 4.69 15.56 -3.81
CA LEU A 68 3.97 16.75 -3.37
C LEU A 68 4.68 18.04 -3.83
N ARG A 69 6.01 18.08 -3.83
CA ARG A 69 6.77 19.25 -4.34
C ARG A 69 6.47 19.54 -5.81
N GLN A 70 6.29 18.50 -6.62
CA GLN A 70 5.92 18.66 -8.03
C GLN A 70 4.48 19.16 -8.23
N ARG A 71 3.64 19.13 -7.19
CA ARG A 71 2.21 19.45 -7.25
C ARG A 71 1.78 20.34 -6.07
N PRO A 72 2.15 21.63 -6.04
CA PRO A 72 2.01 22.49 -4.86
C PRO A 72 0.58 22.69 -4.32
N ARG A 73 -0.44 22.41 -5.15
CA ARG A 73 -1.87 22.53 -4.79
C ARG A 73 -2.47 21.22 -4.26
N VAL A 74 -1.70 20.14 -4.29
CA VAL A 74 -2.13 18.77 -3.99
C VAL A 74 -1.51 18.38 -2.65
N GLY A 75 -2.30 17.80 -1.74
CA GLY A 75 -1.81 17.37 -0.42
C GLY A 75 -1.41 18.51 0.52
N LEU A 76 -2.05 19.67 0.41
CA LEU A 76 -1.86 20.79 1.34
C LEU A 76 -2.07 20.34 2.80
N TYR A 77 -1.24 20.89 3.69
CA TYR A 77 -1.26 20.61 5.14
C TYR A 77 -0.96 19.14 5.52
N THR A 78 -0.35 18.37 4.61
CA THR A 78 0.13 17.02 4.94
C THR A 78 1.39 17.13 5.79
N GLN A 79 1.31 16.71 7.05
CA GLN A 79 2.39 16.82 8.04
C GLN A 79 2.86 15.45 8.50
N CYS A 80 4.14 15.37 8.86
CA CYS A 80 4.71 14.21 9.54
C CYS A 80 4.23 14.14 10.99
N MET A 81 3.83 12.97 11.47
CA MET A 81 3.54 12.71 12.89
C MET A 81 4.68 11.99 13.61
N GLY A 82 5.56 11.35 12.85
CA GLY A 82 6.82 10.79 13.32
C GLY A 82 7.83 10.74 12.17
N PRO A 83 9.11 10.42 12.44
CA PRO A 83 9.75 10.33 13.77
C PRO A 83 9.75 11.68 14.52
N SER A 84 10.14 11.68 15.81
CA SER A 84 10.07 12.86 16.68
C SER A 84 10.76 14.12 16.11
N HIS A 85 11.87 13.95 15.40
CA HIS A 85 12.62 15.05 14.79
C HIS A 85 11.95 15.63 13.53
N LEU A 86 11.00 14.93 12.91
CA LEU A 86 10.23 15.42 11.76
C LEU A 86 8.78 15.74 12.11
N ARG A 87 8.32 15.47 13.34
CA ARG A 87 6.94 15.70 13.75
C ARG A 87 6.54 17.18 13.54
N GLY A 88 5.39 17.39 12.92
CA GLY A 88 4.82 18.71 12.61
C GLY A 88 5.34 19.33 11.31
N HIS A 89 6.43 18.83 10.74
CA HIS A 89 6.93 19.33 9.46
C HIS A 89 6.00 18.95 8.31
N ASN A 90 5.83 19.88 7.36
CA ASN A 90 5.11 19.63 6.12
C ASN A 90 5.92 18.64 5.26
N VAL A 91 5.29 17.55 4.82
CA VAL A 91 5.96 16.47 4.07
C VAL A 91 6.64 16.99 2.80
N ALA A 92 6.06 17.99 2.13
CA ALA A 92 6.65 18.58 0.92
C ALA A 92 7.94 19.38 1.20
N GLU A 93 8.10 19.90 2.42
CA GLU A 93 9.22 20.77 2.81
C GLU A 93 10.42 19.99 3.36
N VAL A 94 10.18 18.78 3.90
CA VAL A 94 11.26 17.90 4.38
C VAL A 94 12.17 17.47 3.23
N GLN A 95 13.49 17.53 3.42
CA GLN A 95 14.44 17.14 2.38
C GLN A 95 14.55 15.62 2.32
N LYS A 96 14.72 15.07 1.11
CA LYS A 96 14.80 13.62 0.88
C LYS A 96 15.83 12.91 1.77
N ARG A 97 16.96 13.56 2.08
CA ARG A 97 18.04 13.03 2.93
C ARG A 97 17.66 12.85 4.40
N GLU A 98 16.61 13.53 4.87
CA GLU A 98 16.13 13.44 6.25
C GLU A 98 15.20 12.23 6.45
N PHE A 99 14.65 11.69 5.37
CA PHE A 99 13.87 10.45 5.38
C PHE A 99 14.81 9.24 5.49
N VAL A 100 15.18 8.90 6.72
CA VAL A 100 16.09 7.79 7.04
C VAL A 100 15.38 6.62 7.69
N CYS A 101 15.89 5.41 7.48
CA CYS A 101 15.42 4.20 8.17
C CYS A 101 16.56 3.61 9.00
N SER A 102 16.33 3.44 10.31
CA SER A 102 17.27 2.74 11.19
C SER A 102 17.11 1.24 10.97
N GLY A 103 18.15 0.56 10.50
CA GLY A 103 18.14 -0.85 10.09
C GLY A 103 17.73 -1.89 11.14
N HIS A 104 17.32 -1.50 12.34
CA HIS A 104 16.89 -2.39 13.42
C HIS A 104 15.46 -2.20 13.93
N GLN A 105 14.75 -1.18 13.46
CA GLN A 105 13.33 -1.01 13.71
C GLN A 105 12.69 -0.41 12.48
N SER A 106 12.40 -1.25 11.49
CA SER A 106 11.21 -1.01 10.70
C SER A 106 10.07 -0.99 11.72
N PHE A 107 9.68 0.19 12.19
CA PHE A 107 8.33 0.38 12.72
C PHE A 107 7.46 -0.28 11.67
N MET A 108 6.87 -1.43 12.01
CA MET A 108 6.00 -2.11 11.08
C MET A 108 4.90 -1.10 10.87
N ALA A 109 4.87 -0.47 9.69
CA ALA A 109 3.66 0.20 9.30
C ALA A 109 2.55 -0.83 9.48
N PRO A 110 1.32 -0.41 9.79
CA PRO A 110 0.17 -1.24 9.49
C PRO A 110 0.29 -1.53 8.00
N SER A 111 0.87 -2.67 7.66
CA SER A 111 0.97 -3.08 6.29
C SER A 111 -0.47 -3.41 5.94
N CYS A 112 -0.98 -2.83 4.85
CA CYS A 112 -2.29 -3.28 4.34
C CYS A 112 -2.27 -4.73 3.90
N SER A 113 -1.08 -5.31 3.88
CA SER A 113 -0.84 -6.66 4.33
C SER A 113 -1.33 -6.87 5.77
N VAL A 114 -2.64 -7.00 5.90
CA VAL A 114 -3.17 -8.32 6.22
C VAL A 114 -2.40 -9.31 5.29
N LEU A 115 -1.17 -9.67 5.66
CA LEU A 115 -0.51 -10.91 5.25
C LEU A 115 -1.28 -12.03 5.93
N HIS A 116 -2.61 -12.04 5.78
CA HIS A 116 -3.40 -13.15 6.18
C HIS A 116 -3.47 -14.03 4.97
N CYS A 117 -3.24 -15.30 5.23
CA CYS A 117 -3.80 -16.28 4.36
C CYS A 117 -5.26 -15.91 4.08
N PRO A 118 -5.72 -15.92 2.81
CA PRO A 118 -7.13 -15.78 2.52
C PRO A 118 -7.91 -16.71 3.44
N ALA A 119 -9.06 -16.30 3.99
CA ALA A 119 -9.80 -17.13 4.97
C ALA A 119 -10.14 -18.53 4.44
N ALA A 120 -10.22 -18.68 3.11
CA ALA A 120 -10.42 -19.94 2.43
C ALA A 120 -9.17 -20.84 2.42
N CYS A 121 -7.97 -20.28 2.55
CA CYS A 121 -6.68 -20.96 2.33
C CYS A 121 -5.91 -21.18 3.64
N THR A 122 -4.91 -22.07 3.57
CA THR A 122 -3.97 -22.34 4.66
C THR A 122 -2.57 -21.90 4.25
N CYS A 123 -1.88 -21.12 5.08
CA CYS A 123 -0.56 -20.58 4.75
C CYS A 123 0.46 -21.05 5.78
N SER A 124 1.48 -21.76 5.33
CA SER A 124 2.55 -22.29 6.18
C SER A 124 3.84 -22.43 5.38
N ASN A 125 4.97 -22.08 5.98
CA ASN A 125 6.30 -22.26 5.37
C ASN A 125 6.42 -21.71 3.93
N ASN A 126 5.86 -20.52 3.66
CA ASN A 126 5.79 -19.90 2.33
C ASN A 126 4.98 -20.67 1.27
N ILE A 127 4.16 -21.63 1.71
CA ILE A 127 3.19 -22.34 0.88
C ILE A 127 1.81 -21.76 1.16
N VAL A 128 1.06 -21.43 0.11
CA VAL A 128 -0.35 -21.04 0.18
C VAL A 128 -1.19 -22.18 -0.39
N ASP A 129 -1.96 -22.85 0.46
CA ASP A 129 -2.82 -23.97 0.08
C ASP A 129 -4.29 -23.54 0.03
N CYS A 130 -4.82 -23.41 -1.17
CA CYS A 130 -6.20 -23.02 -1.47
C CYS A 130 -6.98 -24.14 -2.18
N ARG A 131 -6.58 -25.40 -2.03
CA ARG A 131 -7.20 -26.52 -2.75
C ARG A 131 -8.65 -26.77 -2.32
N GLY A 132 -9.53 -26.98 -3.29
CA GLY A 132 -10.92 -27.41 -3.02
C GLY A 132 -11.78 -26.33 -2.39
N LYS A 133 -11.43 -25.05 -2.56
CA LYS A 133 -12.06 -23.92 -1.85
C LYS A 133 -13.13 -23.20 -2.66
N GLY A 134 -13.45 -23.68 -3.86
CA GLY A 134 -14.46 -23.08 -4.72
C GLY A 134 -14.08 -21.69 -5.24
N LEU A 135 -12.78 -21.36 -5.30
CA LEU A 135 -12.32 -20.06 -5.77
C LEU A 135 -12.73 -19.85 -7.23
N THR A 136 -13.28 -18.68 -7.55
CA THR A 136 -13.61 -18.29 -8.93
C THR A 136 -12.54 -17.42 -9.57
N GLU A 137 -11.59 -16.93 -8.78
CA GLU A 137 -10.49 -16.05 -9.18
C GLU A 137 -9.21 -16.32 -8.36
N ILE A 138 -8.07 -15.81 -8.83
CA ILE A 138 -6.77 -15.96 -8.14
C ILE A 138 -6.69 -14.91 -7.02
N PRO A 139 -6.34 -15.30 -5.77
CA PRO A 139 -6.16 -14.34 -4.68
C PRO A 139 -4.99 -13.39 -4.96
N THR A 140 -5.20 -12.09 -4.82
CA THR A 140 -4.19 -11.06 -5.09
C THR A 140 -3.38 -10.63 -3.86
N ASN A 141 -3.83 -11.03 -2.67
CA ASN A 141 -3.37 -10.49 -1.39
C ASN A 141 -2.53 -11.52 -0.62
N LEU A 142 -1.58 -12.16 -1.32
CA LEU A 142 -0.71 -13.21 -0.78
C LEU A 142 0.67 -12.67 -0.39
N PRO A 143 1.41 -13.37 0.50
CA PRO A 143 2.75 -12.95 0.87
C PRO A 143 3.74 -12.85 -0.30
N GLU A 144 4.56 -11.80 -0.35
CA GLU A 144 5.65 -11.72 -1.33
C GLU A 144 6.72 -12.81 -1.12
N THR A 145 6.75 -13.41 0.06
CA THR A 145 7.65 -14.53 0.39
C THR A 145 7.17 -15.87 -0.13
N ILE A 146 5.98 -15.98 -0.72
CA ILE A 146 5.47 -17.26 -1.19
C ILE A 146 6.42 -17.90 -2.19
N THR A 147 6.68 -19.17 -1.97
CA THR A 147 7.48 -20.02 -2.85
C THR A 147 6.61 -21.02 -3.59
N GLU A 148 5.45 -21.35 -3.03
CA GLU A 148 4.51 -22.32 -3.59
C GLU A 148 3.05 -21.87 -3.42
N ILE A 149 2.24 -22.02 -4.46
CA ILE A 149 0.79 -21.76 -4.42
C ILE A 149 0.00 -22.94 -4.98
N ARG A 150 -0.99 -23.42 -4.22
CA ARG A 150 -1.84 -24.56 -4.59
C ARG A 150 -3.28 -24.11 -4.80
N LEU A 151 -3.72 -24.07 -6.06
CA LEU A 151 -5.04 -23.59 -6.49
C LEU A 151 -5.90 -24.70 -7.11
N GLU A 152 -5.52 -25.97 -6.96
CA GLU A 152 -6.21 -27.11 -7.53
C GLU A 152 -7.64 -27.26 -6.98
N GLN A 153 -8.51 -27.94 -7.74
CA GLN A 153 -9.91 -28.21 -7.32
C GLN A 153 -10.73 -26.93 -7.03
N ASN A 154 -10.48 -25.87 -7.79
CA ASN A 154 -11.26 -24.62 -7.74
C ASN A 154 -12.06 -24.41 -9.03
N SER A 155 -12.82 -23.30 -9.09
CA SER A 155 -13.66 -22.89 -10.23
C SER A 155 -13.10 -21.67 -10.96
N ILE A 156 -11.77 -21.50 -10.95
CA ILE A 156 -11.08 -20.36 -11.59
C ILE A 156 -11.19 -20.51 -13.11
N LYS A 157 -11.81 -19.53 -13.78
CA LYS A 157 -12.06 -19.59 -15.23
C LYS A 157 -11.02 -18.84 -16.06
N VAL A 158 -10.41 -17.81 -15.49
CA VAL A 158 -9.52 -16.89 -16.21
C VAL A 158 -8.32 -16.60 -15.33
N ILE A 159 -7.13 -16.66 -15.93
CA ILE A 159 -5.88 -16.22 -15.33
C ILE A 159 -5.48 -14.91 -16.02
N PRO A 160 -5.58 -13.75 -15.35
CA PRO A 160 -5.20 -12.48 -15.97
C PRO A 160 -3.69 -12.42 -16.23
N PRO A 161 -3.25 -11.70 -17.28
CA PRO A 161 -1.84 -11.52 -17.57
C PRO A 161 -1.14 -10.85 -16.37
N GLY A 162 -0.05 -11.45 -15.91
CA GLY A 162 0.70 -10.95 -14.75
C GLY A 162 0.07 -11.22 -13.39
N ALA A 163 -0.91 -12.14 -13.29
CA ALA A 163 -1.51 -12.56 -12.01
C ALA A 163 -0.47 -12.94 -10.94
N PHE A 164 0.67 -13.50 -11.36
CA PHE A 164 1.75 -13.93 -10.48
C PHE A 164 3.00 -13.04 -10.52
N SER A 165 2.98 -11.95 -11.29
CA SER A 165 4.12 -11.02 -11.40
C SER A 165 4.59 -10.39 -10.07
N PRO A 166 3.72 -10.14 -9.08
CA PRO A 166 4.16 -9.66 -7.76
C PRO A 166 5.01 -10.69 -6.98
N TYR A 167 4.77 -11.99 -7.19
CA TYR A 167 5.37 -13.06 -6.39
C TYR A 167 6.68 -13.57 -7.00
N LYS A 168 7.73 -12.74 -6.94
CA LYS A 168 9.03 -13.04 -7.57
C LYS A 168 9.74 -14.30 -7.05
N LYS A 169 9.35 -14.78 -5.86
CA LYS A 169 9.89 -15.99 -5.23
C LYS A 169 9.07 -17.25 -5.53
N LEU A 170 7.93 -17.11 -6.21
CA LEU A 170 7.08 -18.23 -6.59
C LEU A 170 7.84 -19.12 -7.57
N ARG A 171 8.02 -20.39 -7.21
CA ARG A 171 8.76 -21.37 -8.00
C ARG A 171 7.90 -22.55 -8.42
N ARG A 172 6.78 -22.76 -7.72
CA ARG A 172 5.95 -23.95 -7.87
C ARG A 172 4.48 -23.66 -7.64
#